data_AF-A0AAW7XSN6-F1
#
_entry.id   AF-A0AAW7XSN6-F1
#
_cell.length_a   1.000
_cell.length_b   1.000
_cell.length_c   1.000
_cell.angle_alpha   90.00
_cell.angle_beta   90.00
_cell.angle_gamma   90.00
#
_symmetry.space_group_name_H-M   'P 1'
#
loop_
_entity.id
_entity.type
_entity.pdbx_description
1 polymer ?
#
loop_
_entity_poly.entity_id
_entity_poly.type
_entity_poly.pdbx_seq_one_letter_code
_entity_poly.pdbx_strand_id
1 'polypeptide(L)'
;MKTGLQDFLEALQEVENFEEFQDATLKLRDLLGVSHVVYHWVNSVGERFGAGTYSTEWVDRYLERDYLRIDPVIFGCFQRFTPVSWKQLDWSSKAAKAFLLDALEYGVGNQGYTIPIRGPKGQFALFTLNHTTTDEAWERLIARHARDLVVVAHEFNKKALYFENQKATQPSVSLSPREATAITHIAKGLSRSQAAAEMGISEHTLRVYIEAARHKLGAMNTTHAVARALSLGLIIV
;
A
#
# COMPACT_ATOMS: atom_id res chain seq x y z
N MET A 1 -10.70 20.82 -19.67
CA MET A 1 -10.54 20.20 -18.34
C MET A 1 -10.01 18.76 -18.39
N LYS A 2 -10.40 17.90 -19.35
CA LYS A 2 -9.75 16.57 -19.51
C LYS A 2 -8.23 16.66 -19.79
N THR A 3 -7.79 17.73 -20.45
CA THR A 3 -6.39 17.95 -20.83
C THR A 3 -5.45 18.04 -19.62
N GLY A 4 -5.79 18.83 -18.59
CA GLY A 4 -4.85 19.10 -17.49
C GLY A 4 -4.45 17.88 -16.64
N LEU A 5 -5.37 16.93 -16.38
CA LEU A 5 -5.03 15.69 -15.67
C LEU A 5 -4.25 14.72 -16.55
N GLN A 6 -4.50 14.72 -17.85
CA GLN A 6 -3.74 13.93 -18.80
C GLN A 6 -2.30 14.47 -18.90
N ASP A 7 -2.14 15.79 -19.07
CA ASP A 7 -0.83 16.44 -19.09
C ASP A 7 -0.07 16.18 -17.78
N PHE A 8 -0.77 16.19 -16.64
CA PHE A 8 -0.20 15.83 -15.34
C PHE A 8 0.28 14.36 -15.31
N LEU A 9 -0.50 13.42 -15.82
CA LEU A 9 -0.12 12.00 -15.88
C LEU A 9 1.12 11.78 -16.73
N GLU A 10 1.18 12.44 -17.90
CA GLU A 10 2.36 12.40 -18.78
C GLU A 10 3.58 12.96 -18.05
N ALA A 11 3.45 14.10 -17.37
CA ALA A 11 4.54 14.66 -16.56
C ALA A 11 4.98 13.76 -15.40
N LEU A 12 4.03 13.10 -14.71
CA LEU A 12 4.33 12.16 -13.62
C LEU A 12 5.13 10.95 -14.13
N GLN A 13 4.90 10.52 -15.36
CA GLN A 13 5.64 9.41 -15.99
C GLN A 13 7.10 9.75 -16.29
N GLU A 14 7.44 11.03 -16.42
CA GLU A 14 8.81 11.50 -16.68
C GLU A 14 9.60 11.79 -15.39
N VAL A 15 8.98 11.71 -14.21
CA VAL A 15 9.65 11.97 -12.92
C VAL A 15 10.79 10.96 -12.66
N GLU A 16 12.01 11.45 -12.41
CA GLU A 16 13.21 10.62 -12.28
C GLU A 16 13.77 10.53 -10.85
N ASN A 17 13.35 11.41 -9.96
CA ASN A 17 13.83 11.45 -8.58
C ASN A 17 12.72 11.69 -7.56
N PHE A 18 13.05 11.54 -6.27
CA PHE A 18 12.08 11.63 -5.19
C PHE A 18 11.58 13.06 -4.91
N GLU A 19 12.40 14.07 -5.18
CA GLU A 19 12.02 15.48 -5.00
C GLU A 19 10.95 15.88 -6.03
N GLU A 20 11.15 15.52 -7.29
CA GLU A 20 10.14 15.69 -8.34
C GLU A 20 8.85 14.89 -8.06
N PHE A 21 8.97 13.72 -7.44
CA PHE A 21 7.82 12.91 -7.04
C PHE A 21 7.01 13.58 -5.91
N GLN A 22 7.71 14.23 -4.97
CA GLN A 22 7.08 15.07 -3.96
C GLN A 22 6.41 16.29 -4.60
N ASP A 23 7.07 16.96 -5.54
CA ASP A 23 6.50 18.11 -6.28
C ASP A 23 5.27 17.73 -7.10
N ALA A 24 5.21 16.50 -7.62
CA ALA A 24 4.02 16.01 -8.32
C ALA A 24 2.78 16.00 -7.40
N THR A 25 2.93 15.77 -6.10
CA THR A 25 1.81 15.87 -5.15
C THR A 25 1.32 17.30 -4.99
N LEU A 26 2.23 18.28 -4.97
CA LEU A 26 1.92 19.72 -4.90
C LEU A 26 1.21 20.17 -6.19
N LYS A 27 1.74 19.81 -7.36
CA LYS A 27 1.14 20.13 -8.66
C LYS A 27 -0.27 19.56 -8.78
N LEU A 28 -0.48 18.32 -8.35
CA LEU A 28 -1.80 17.70 -8.38
C LEU A 28 -2.78 18.36 -7.41
N ARG A 29 -2.33 18.71 -6.20
CA ARG A 29 -3.11 19.46 -5.22
C ARG A 29 -3.65 20.75 -5.84
N ASP A 30 -2.77 21.52 -6.45
CA ASP A 30 -3.09 22.82 -7.05
C ASP A 30 -4.00 22.66 -8.27
N LEU A 31 -3.75 21.64 -9.11
CA LEU A 31 -4.57 21.33 -10.28
C LEU A 31 -6.02 20.96 -9.90
N LEU A 32 -6.20 20.19 -8.82
CA LEU A 32 -7.51 19.76 -8.34
C LEU A 32 -8.18 20.81 -7.44
N GLY A 33 -7.42 21.79 -6.94
CA GLY A 33 -7.91 22.79 -5.98
C GLY A 33 -8.29 22.18 -4.63
N VAL A 34 -7.58 21.14 -4.19
CA VAL A 34 -7.80 20.47 -2.88
C VAL A 34 -6.77 20.93 -1.85
N SER A 35 -6.98 20.64 -0.57
CA SER A 35 -6.04 21.05 0.48
C SER A 35 -4.81 20.13 0.51
N HIS A 36 -5.03 18.81 0.36
CA HIS A 36 -3.95 17.84 0.42
C HIS A 36 -4.08 16.70 -0.59
N VAL A 37 -2.91 16.25 -1.04
CA VAL A 37 -2.69 15.02 -1.79
C VAL A 37 -1.60 14.25 -1.05
N VAL A 38 -1.87 12.99 -0.74
CA VAL A 38 -0.92 12.14 -0.03
C VAL A 38 -0.90 10.76 -0.65
N TYR A 39 0.27 10.36 -1.12
CA TYR A 39 0.59 8.98 -1.42
C TYR A 39 1.45 8.42 -0.30
N HIS A 40 1.02 7.34 0.32
CA HIS A 40 1.85 6.61 1.26
C HIS A 40 1.64 5.13 1.10
N TRP A 41 2.62 4.35 1.52
CA TRP A 41 2.49 2.91 1.58
C TRP A 41 3.14 2.34 2.84
N VAL A 42 2.67 1.17 3.21
CA VAL A 42 3.19 0.39 4.34
C VAL A 42 3.74 -0.90 3.76
N ASN A 43 5.02 -1.16 3.98
CA ASN A 43 5.60 -2.45 3.62
C ASN A 43 5.28 -3.51 4.70
N SER A 44 5.56 -4.78 4.41
CA SER A 44 5.29 -5.90 5.32
C SER A 44 6.10 -5.87 6.64
N VAL A 45 7.06 -4.94 6.75
CA VAL A 45 7.93 -4.71 7.91
C VAL A 45 7.52 -3.42 8.67
N GLY A 46 6.53 -2.67 8.17
CA GLY A 46 6.01 -1.45 8.79
C GLY A 46 6.76 -0.17 8.44
N GLU A 47 7.76 -0.23 7.55
CA GLU A 47 8.46 0.96 7.06
C GLU A 47 7.52 1.77 6.15
N ARG A 48 7.60 3.09 6.30
CA ARG A 48 6.72 4.06 5.64
C ARG A 48 7.54 4.83 4.62
N PHE A 49 7.08 4.83 3.39
CA PHE A 49 7.56 5.75 2.36
C PHE A 49 6.36 6.42 1.73
N GLY A 50 6.48 7.70 1.45
CA GLY A 50 5.35 8.48 0.99
C GLY A 50 5.79 9.83 0.51
N ALA A 51 4.97 10.39 -0.35
CA ALA A 51 5.05 11.76 -0.81
C ALA A 51 3.69 12.39 -0.52
N GLY A 52 3.67 13.61 -0.04
CA GLY A 52 2.41 14.26 0.24
C GLY A 52 2.52 15.64 0.82
N THR A 53 1.40 16.32 0.86
CA THR A 53 1.35 17.76 1.16
C THR A 53 0.87 18.06 2.57
N TYR A 54 0.88 17.07 3.47
CA TYR A 54 0.64 17.32 4.89
C TYR A 54 1.79 18.11 5.50
N SER A 55 1.48 18.94 6.50
CA SER A 55 2.51 19.65 7.24
C SER A 55 3.35 18.67 8.07
N THR A 56 4.60 19.02 8.31
CA THR A 56 5.50 18.21 9.13
C THR A 56 4.96 18.04 10.54
N GLU A 57 4.34 19.08 11.11
CA GLU A 57 3.71 19.03 12.43
C GLU A 57 2.61 17.99 12.51
N TRP A 58 1.77 17.88 11.47
CA TRP A 58 0.73 16.85 11.43
C TRP A 58 1.32 15.44 11.28
N VAL A 59 2.34 15.28 10.43
CA VAL A 59 3.02 13.99 10.27
C VAL A 59 3.62 13.54 11.59
N ASP A 60 4.39 14.39 12.26
CA ASP A 60 5.02 14.09 13.55
C ASP A 60 3.96 13.76 14.60
N ARG A 61 2.89 14.56 14.67
CA ARG A 61 1.76 14.33 15.56
C ARG A 61 1.12 12.96 15.33
N TYR A 62 0.93 12.57 14.08
CA TYR A 62 0.36 11.27 13.70
C TYR A 62 1.25 10.10 14.15
N LEU A 63 2.58 10.25 14.05
CA LEU A 63 3.55 9.27 14.51
C LEU A 63 3.56 9.15 16.04
N GLU A 64 3.68 10.28 16.75
CA GLU A 64 3.74 10.34 18.21
C GLU A 64 2.51 9.74 18.88
N ARG A 65 1.33 9.94 18.28
CA ARG A 65 0.06 9.42 18.79
C ARG A 65 -0.27 8.00 18.33
N ASP A 66 0.59 7.40 17.51
CA ASP A 66 0.42 6.07 16.89
C ASP A 66 -0.97 5.92 16.24
N TYR A 67 -1.40 6.96 15.51
CA TYR A 67 -2.75 7.01 14.94
C TYR A 67 -3.03 5.90 13.94
N LEU A 68 -1.99 5.31 13.34
CA LEU A 68 -2.09 4.16 12.45
C LEU A 68 -2.99 3.04 13.02
N ARG A 69 -2.95 2.82 14.34
CA ARG A 69 -3.68 1.73 15.02
C ARG A 69 -5.16 2.02 15.28
N ILE A 70 -5.58 3.26 15.11
CA ILE A 70 -6.97 3.67 15.36
C ILE A 70 -7.61 4.36 14.14
N ASP A 71 -6.83 4.59 13.09
CA ASP A 71 -7.24 5.30 11.88
C ASP A 71 -8.27 4.49 11.07
N PRO A 72 -9.54 4.95 11.00
CA PRO A 72 -10.58 4.26 10.24
C PRO A 72 -10.28 4.18 8.74
N VAL A 73 -9.44 5.06 8.20
CA VAL A 73 -9.04 5.06 6.79
C VAL A 73 -8.17 3.83 6.51
N ILE A 74 -7.23 3.52 7.39
CA ILE A 74 -6.38 2.33 7.26
C ILE A 74 -7.23 1.07 7.29
N PHE A 75 -8.05 0.89 8.33
CA PHE A 75 -8.88 -0.30 8.47
C PHE A 75 -9.92 -0.43 7.36
N GLY A 76 -10.56 0.68 7.02
CA GLY A 76 -11.57 0.75 5.97
C GLY A 76 -11.01 0.47 4.59
N CYS A 77 -9.75 0.81 4.32
CA CYS A 77 -9.10 0.52 3.05
C CYS A 77 -8.44 -0.87 3.04
N PHE A 78 -8.02 -1.39 4.20
CA PHE A 78 -7.31 -2.67 4.29
C PHE A 78 -8.12 -3.87 3.80
N GLN A 79 -9.46 -3.79 3.82
CA GLN A 79 -10.34 -4.86 3.33
C GLN A 79 -11.07 -4.48 2.04
N ARG A 80 -10.73 -3.36 1.42
CA ARG A 80 -11.41 -2.85 0.21
C ARG A 80 -10.44 -2.79 -0.98
N PHE A 81 -11.00 -2.97 -2.17
CA PHE A 81 -10.29 -2.78 -3.44
C PHE A 81 -10.77 -1.52 -4.18
N THR A 82 -11.91 -0.95 -3.79
CA THR A 82 -12.48 0.25 -4.40
C THR A 82 -12.10 1.50 -3.62
N PRO A 83 -12.05 2.67 -4.29
CA PRO A 83 -11.96 3.94 -3.59
C PRO A 83 -13.07 4.11 -2.55
N VAL A 84 -12.77 4.87 -1.49
CA VAL A 84 -13.69 5.11 -0.38
C VAL A 84 -13.71 6.59 0.01
N SER A 85 -14.91 7.12 0.21
CA SER A 85 -15.09 8.42 0.86
C SER A 85 -14.96 8.25 2.37
N TRP A 86 -14.26 9.16 3.05
CA TRP A 86 -14.09 9.09 4.50
C TRP A 86 -15.43 9.09 5.24
N LYS A 87 -16.47 9.72 4.69
CA LYS A 87 -17.83 9.73 5.25
C LYS A 87 -18.49 8.34 5.31
N GLN A 88 -17.98 7.37 4.54
CA GLN A 88 -18.47 5.98 4.51
C GLN A 88 -17.71 5.06 5.48
N LEU A 89 -16.75 5.60 6.24
CA LEU A 89 -15.96 4.86 7.22
C LEU A 89 -16.63 4.89 8.59
N ASP A 90 -16.28 3.92 9.42
CA ASP A 90 -16.77 3.88 10.80
C ASP A 90 -15.95 4.81 11.71
N TRP A 91 -16.54 5.97 11.99
CA TRP A 91 -16.01 6.95 12.96
C TRP A 91 -16.72 6.88 14.30
N SER A 92 -17.44 5.81 14.62
CA SER A 92 -18.29 5.74 15.82
C SER A 92 -17.47 5.76 17.13
N SER A 93 -16.27 5.18 17.10
CA SER A 93 -15.41 5.04 18.28
C SER A 93 -14.92 6.39 18.81
N LYS A 94 -14.77 6.50 20.14
CA LYS A 94 -14.27 7.71 20.79
C LYS A 94 -12.87 8.09 20.28
N ALA A 95 -12.02 7.10 20.06
CA ALA A 95 -10.67 7.29 19.55
C ALA A 95 -10.66 7.84 18.11
N ALA A 96 -11.49 7.27 17.23
CA ALA A 96 -11.62 7.74 15.85
C ALA A 96 -12.14 9.19 15.77
N LYS A 97 -13.14 9.53 16.59
CA LYS A 97 -13.66 10.91 16.67
C LYS A 97 -12.61 11.90 17.14
N ALA A 98 -11.85 11.55 18.19
CA ALA A 98 -10.78 12.39 18.70
C ALA A 98 -9.66 12.58 17.65
N PHE A 99 -9.31 11.50 16.93
CA PHE A 99 -8.37 11.57 15.81
C PHE A 99 -8.86 12.50 14.70
N LEU A 100 -10.13 12.42 14.29
CA LEU A 100 -10.69 13.30 13.26
C LEU A 100 -10.67 14.77 13.69
N LEU A 101 -10.97 15.06 14.96
CA LEU A 101 -10.89 16.43 15.50
C LEU A 101 -9.46 16.97 15.51
N ASP A 102 -8.47 16.15 15.90
CA ASP A 102 -7.05 16.54 15.84
C ASP A 102 -6.64 16.80 14.38
N ALA A 103 -7.01 15.91 13.45
CA ALA A 103 -6.74 16.10 12.02
C ALA A 103 -7.32 17.41 11.47
N LEU A 104 -8.53 17.79 11.91
CA LEU A 104 -9.17 19.05 11.54
C LEU A 104 -8.41 20.27 12.07
N GLU A 105 -7.93 20.21 13.31
CA GLU A 105 -7.14 21.29 13.95
C GLU A 105 -5.83 21.54 13.20
N TYR A 106 -5.22 20.48 12.65
CA TYR A 106 -3.99 20.56 11.85
C TYR A 106 -4.26 20.77 10.35
N GLY A 107 -5.49 21.08 9.97
CA GLY A 107 -5.83 21.53 8.61
C GLY A 107 -6.01 20.42 7.57
N VAL A 108 -6.01 19.13 7.96
CA VAL A 108 -6.25 18.00 7.03
C VAL A 108 -7.58 18.18 6.29
N GLY A 109 -8.62 18.63 7.00
CA GLY A 109 -9.93 18.95 6.44
C GLY A 109 -11.01 17.92 6.78
N ASN A 110 -12.27 18.32 6.54
CA ASN A 110 -13.46 17.54 6.90
C ASN A 110 -13.86 16.51 5.83
N GLN A 111 -13.22 16.55 4.67
CA GLN A 111 -13.43 15.63 3.57
C GLN A 111 -12.18 14.80 3.31
N GLY A 112 -12.40 13.55 2.89
CA GLY A 112 -11.34 12.68 2.44
C GLY A 112 -11.83 11.64 1.45
N TYR A 113 -10.96 11.30 0.50
CA TYR A 113 -11.20 10.26 -0.50
C TYR A 113 -9.91 9.46 -0.68
N THR A 114 -9.97 8.17 -0.41
CA THR A 114 -8.79 7.30 -0.40
C THR A 114 -8.96 6.15 -1.38
N ILE A 115 -7.91 5.89 -2.15
CA ILE A 115 -7.81 4.81 -3.13
C ILE A 115 -6.80 3.78 -2.60
N PRO A 116 -7.24 2.59 -2.20
CA PRO A 116 -6.33 1.49 -1.84
C PRO A 116 -5.68 0.89 -3.08
N ILE A 117 -4.38 0.61 -2.97
CA ILE A 117 -3.59 0.00 -4.04
C ILE A 117 -2.77 -1.16 -3.46
N ARG A 118 -2.73 -2.27 -4.19
CA ARG A 118 -1.93 -3.45 -3.84
C ARG A 118 -0.74 -3.58 -4.77
N GLY A 119 0.45 -3.64 -4.20
CA GLY A 119 1.69 -3.91 -4.92
C GLY A 119 1.90 -5.39 -5.18
N PRO A 120 2.72 -5.75 -6.19
CA PRO A 120 2.97 -7.14 -6.57
C PRO A 120 3.71 -7.96 -5.51
N LYS A 121 4.45 -7.31 -4.59
CA LYS A 121 5.17 -7.95 -3.48
C LYS A 121 4.44 -7.77 -2.14
N GLY A 122 3.11 -7.72 -2.19
CA GLY A 122 2.23 -7.60 -1.02
C GLY A 122 2.20 -6.22 -0.36
N GLN A 123 2.72 -5.20 -1.04
CA GLN A 123 2.73 -3.86 -0.49
C GLN A 123 1.31 -3.29 -0.48
N PHE A 124 0.99 -2.50 0.54
CA PHE A 124 -0.31 -1.84 0.68
C PHE A 124 -0.12 -0.33 0.67
N ALA A 125 -0.58 0.29 -0.40
CA ALA A 125 -0.48 1.73 -0.62
C ALA A 125 -1.85 2.39 -0.56
N LEU A 126 -1.85 3.65 -0.17
CA LEU A 126 -3.02 4.50 -0.06
C LEU A 126 -2.71 5.84 -0.72
N PHE A 127 -3.55 6.19 -1.68
CA PHE A 127 -3.57 7.51 -2.29
C PHE A 127 -4.79 8.26 -1.76
N THR A 128 -4.56 9.35 -1.05
CA THR A 128 -5.58 10.10 -0.32
C THR A 128 -5.62 11.54 -0.80
N LEU A 129 -6.83 12.05 -1.03
CA LEU A 129 -7.12 13.46 -1.18
C LEU A 129 -7.88 13.97 0.03
N ASN A 130 -7.58 15.17 0.48
CA ASN A 130 -8.33 15.84 1.55
C ASN A 130 -8.63 17.30 1.22
N HIS A 131 -9.75 17.80 1.74
CA HIS A 131 -10.13 19.20 1.59
C HIS A 131 -11.12 19.64 2.68
N THR A 132 -11.25 20.96 2.83
CA THR A 132 -12.23 21.59 3.71
C THR A 132 -13.32 22.24 2.87
N THR A 133 -14.47 21.57 2.76
CA THR A 133 -15.60 22.06 1.93
C THR A 133 -16.92 21.38 2.33
N THR A 134 -18.04 21.84 1.76
CA THR A 134 -19.36 21.19 1.94
C THR A 134 -19.39 19.82 1.27
N ASP A 135 -20.27 18.94 1.75
CA ASP A 135 -20.43 17.58 1.24
C ASP A 135 -20.80 17.60 -0.26
N GLU A 136 -21.69 18.50 -0.70
CA GLU A 136 -22.14 18.57 -2.10
C GLU A 136 -21.03 19.04 -3.05
N ALA A 137 -20.19 19.97 -2.61
CA ALA A 137 -19.04 20.43 -3.39
C ALA A 137 -17.99 19.32 -3.53
N TRP A 138 -17.75 18.56 -2.45
CA TRP A 138 -16.84 17.42 -2.46
C TRP A 138 -17.32 16.31 -3.37
N GLU A 139 -18.59 15.91 -3.26
CA GLU A 139 -19.18 14.86 -4.08
C GLU A 139 -19.13 15.21 -5.57
N ARG A 140 -19.40 16.46 -5.95
CA ARG A 140 -19.28 16.92 -7.34
C ARG A 140 -17.84 16.85 -7.85
N LEU A 141 -16.86 17.22 -7.02
CA LEU A 141 -15.43 17.15 -7.38
C LEU A 141 -15.02 15.69 -7.60
N ILE A 142 -15.34 14.80 -6.66
CA ILE A 142 -15.00 13.38 -6.76
C ILE A 142 -15.72 12.73 -7.95
N ALA A 143 -17.03 12.97 -8.13
CA ALA A 143 -17.77 12.41 -9.25
C ALA A 143 -17.20 12.83 -10.62
N ARG A 144 -16.67 14.06 -10.72
CA ARG A 144 -16.03 14.56 -11.94
C ARG A 144 -14.72 13.84 -12.27
N HIS A 145 -13.93 13.51 -11.25
CA HIS A 145 -12.54 13.05 -11.42
C HIS A 145 -12.28 11.60 -11.00
N ALA A 146 -13.25 10.88 -10.43
CA ALA A 146 -13.04 9.57 -9.80
C ALA A 146 -12.29 8.56 -10.68
N ARG A 147 -12.62 8.48 -11.98
CA ARG A 147 -11.94 7.57 -12.91
C ARG A 147 -10.48 7.95 -13.12
N ASP A 148 -10.23 9.22 -13.37
CA ASP A 148 -8.87 9.73 -13.62
C ASP A 148 -8.02 9.62 -12.36
N LEU A 149 -8.61 9.84 -11.18
CA LEU A 149 -7.93 9.70 -9.88
C LEU A 149 -7.46 8.25 -9.62
N VAL A 150 -8.21 7.24 -10.07
CA VAL A 150 -7.75 5.85 -9.98
C VAL A 150 -6.51 5.64 -10.84
N VAL A 151 -6.46 6.19 -12.05
CA VAL A 151 -5.29 6.10 -12.92
C VAL A 151 -4.09 6.83 -12.29
N VAL A 152 -4.30 8.05 -11.81
CA VAL A 152 -3.30 8.85 -11.10
C VAL A 152 -2.73 8.09 -9.91
N ALA A 153 -3.60 7.53 -9.06
CA ALA A 153 -3.19 6.76 -7.90
C ALA A 153 -2.27 5.58 -8.28
N HIS A 154 -2.61 4.85 -9.35
CA HIS A 154 -1.79 3.73 -9.85
C HIS A 154 -0.45 4.18 -10.45
N GLU A 155 -0.41 5.31 -11.15
CA GLU A 155 0.85 5.87 -11.66
C GLU A 155 1.76 6.35 -10.52
N PHE A 156 1.20 6.98 -9.47
CA PHE A 156 1.95 7.29 -8.24
C PHE A 156 2.56 6.03 -7.64
N ASN A 157 1.78 4.95 -7.51
CA ASN A 157 2.26 3.68 -6.97
C ASN A 157 3.35 3.06 -7.85
N LYS A 158 3.20 3.08 -9.18
CA LYS A 158 4.21 2.58 -10.12
C LYS A 158 5.54 3.32 -9.97
N LYS A 159 5.50 4.66 -9.86
CA LYS A 159 6.72 5.48 -9.65
C LYS A 159 7.33 5.26 -8.27
N ALA A 160 6.52 5.16 -7.23
CA ALA A 160 7.01 4.81 -5.89
C ALA A 160 7.75 3.46 -5.88
N LEU A 161 7.18 2.43 -6.53
CA LEU A 161 7.82 1.12 -6.68
C LEU A 161 9.11 1.19 -7.50
N TYR A 162 9.17 2.03 -8.52
CA TYR A 162 10.39 2.26 -9.29
C TYR A 162 11.51 2.81 -8.40
N PHE A 163 11.23 3.82 -7.57
CA PHE A 163 12.21 4.37 -6.62
C PHE A 163 12.61 3.41 -5.52
N GLU A 164 11.67 2.60 -5.02
CA GLU A 164 12.01 1.55 -4.05
C GLU A 164 12.96 0.52 -4.65
N ASN A 165 12.67 0.00 -5.86
CA ASN A 165 13.53 -1.00 -6.50
C ASN A 165 14.93 -0.45 -6.81
N GLN A 166 15.08 0.85 -7.07
CA GLN A 166 16.40 1.49 -7.21
C GLN A 166 17.16 1.56 -5.88
N LYS A 167 16.46 1.80 -4.77
CA LYS A 167 17.06 1.82 -3.42
C LYS A 167 17.36 0.41 -2.89
N ALA A 168 16.61 -0.59 -3.35
CA ALA A 168 16.76 -1.98 -2.93
C ALA A 168 18.08 -2.57 -3.45
N THR A 169 19.10 -2.54 -2.60
CA THR A 169 20.38 -3.25 -2.81
C THR A 169 20.26 -4.77 -2.59
N GLN A 170 19.10 -5.24 -2.12
CA GLN A 170 18.85 -6.66 -1.86
C GLN A 170 18.33 -7.34 -3.15
N PRO A 171 18.95 -8.44 -3.61
CA PRO A 171 18.46 -9.19 -4.75
C PRO A 171 17.02 -9.65 -4.48
N SER A 172 16.17 -9.58 -5.51
CA SER A 172 14.81 -10.10 -5.45
C SER A 172 14.84 -11.56 -5.00
N VAL A 173 14.32 -11.86 -3.81
CA VAL A 173 14.25 -13.22 -3.30
C VAL A 173 13.38 -14.05 -4.23
N SER A 174 13.97 -15.02 -4.92
CA SER A 174 13.28 -15.93 -5.82
C SER A 174 13.41 -17.37 -5.33
N LEU A 175 12.30 -18.11 -5.32
CA LEU A 175 12.29 -19.55 -5.08
C LEU A 175 12.44 -20.30 -6.40
N SER A 176 13.14 -21.44 -6.37
CA SER A 176 13.11 -22.37 -7.50
C SER A 176 11.71 -22.97 -7.64
N PRO A 177 11.31 -23.49 -8.82
CA PRO A 177 10.00 -24.11 -9.00
C PRO A 177 9.72 -25.22 -7.97
N ARG A 178 10.73 -26.05 -7.65
CA ARG A 178 10.60 -27.12 -6.65
C ARG A 178 10.47 -26.58 -5.22
N GLU A 179 11.20 -25.52 -4.86
CA GLU A 179 11.06 -24.85 -3.57
C GLU A 179 9.66 -24.23 -3.40
N ALA A 180 9.17 -23.53 -4.44
CA ALA A 180 7.85 -22.93 -4.44
C ALA A 180 6.74 -24.00 -4.32
N THR A 181 6.85 -25.12 -5.06
CA THR A 181 5.92 -26.25 -4.94
C THR A 181 5.93 -26.85 -3.53
N ALA A 182 7.11 -27.08 -2.95
CA ALA A 182 7.23 -27.62 -1.59
C ALA A 182 6.55 -26.69 -0.56
N ILE A 183 6.85 -25.40 -0.59
CA ILE A 183 6.21 -24.42 0.31
C ILE A 183 4.70 -24.31 0.06
N THR A 184 4.24 -24.40 -1.19
CA THR A 184 2.81 -24.39 -1.55
C THR A 184 2.07 -25.58 -0.94
N HIS A 185 2.62 -26.80 -0.99
CA HIS A 185 1.99 -27.96 -0.36
C HIS A 185 1.90 -27.81 1.15
N ILE A 186 2.96 -27.31 1.80
CA ILE A 186 2.92 -27.03 3.24
C ILE A 186 1.89 -25.94 3.55
N ALA A 187 1.78 -24.90 2.72
CA ALA A 187 0.80 -23.83 2.88
C ALA A 187 -0.65 -24.32 2.72
N LYS A 188 -0.89 -25.35 1.90
CA LYS A 188 -2.17 -26.08 1.77
C LYS A 188 -2.50 -26.97 2.98
N GLY A 189 -1.59 -27.08 3.95
CA GLY A 189 -1.77 -27.87 5.16
C GLY A 189 -1.37 -29.34 5.05
N LEU A 190 -0.68 -29.75 3.97
CA LEU A 190 -0.20 -31.13 3.83
C LEU A 190 0.90 -31.43 4.86
N SER A 191 0.90 -32.65 5.36
CA SER A 191 2.05 -33.18 6.11
C SER A 191 3.28 -33.31 5.19
N ARG A 192 4.47 -33.46 5.78
CA ARG A 192 5.70 -33.68 5.00
C ARG A 192 5.63 -34.98 4.19
N SER A 193 5.03 -36.03 4.73
CA SER A 193 4.86 -37.30 4.02
C SER A 193 3.91 -37.16 2.82
N GLN A 194 2.79 -36.47 3.00
CA GLN A 194 1.84 -36.19 1.92
C GLN A 194 2.47 -35.31 0.84
N ALA A 195 3.10 -34.20 1.22
CA ALA A 195 3.74 -33.29 0.27
C ALA A 195 4.88 -33.98 -0.52
N ALA A 196 5.65 -34.86 0.12
CA ALA A 196 6.71 -35.62 -0.54
C ALA A 196 6.13 -36.62 -1.56
N ALA A 197 5.06 -37.33 -1.18
CA ALA A 197 4.33 -38.23 -2.08
C ALA A 197 3.76 -37.48 -3.30
N GLU A 198 3.13 -36.32 -3.08
CA GLU A 198 2.56 -35.49 -4.15
C GLU A 198 3.62 -34.99 -5.14
N MET A 199 4.82 -34.70 -4.64
CA MET A 199 5.95 -34.25 -5.45
C MET A 199 6.76 -35.39 -6.09
N GLY A 200 6.45 -36.65 -5.77
CA GLY A 200 7.17 -37.83 -6.24
C GLY A 200 8.62 -37.90 -5.74
N ILE A 201 8.90 -37.42 -4.51
CA ILE A 201 10.24 -37.36 -3.92
C ILE A 201 10.26 -37.95 -2.50
N SER A 202 11.46 -38.16 -1.94
CA SER A 202 11.59 -38.58 -0.54
C SER A 202 11.29 -37.42 0.43
N GLU A 203 10.85 -37.73 1.65
CA GLU A 203 10.70 -36.72 2.72
C GLU A 203 12.01 -35.98 3.03
N HIS A 204 13.15 -36.66 2.87
CA HIS A 204 14.46 -36.05 3.01
C HIS A 204 14.69 -34.97 1.94
N THR A 205 14.39 -35.27 0.67
CA THR A 205 14.48 -34.32 -0.44
C THR A 205 13.52 -33.13 -0.24
N LEU A 206 12.29 -33.39 0.22
CA LEU A 206 11.34 -32.33 0.55
C LEU A 206 11.89 -31.39 1.63
N ARG A 207 12.50 -31.94 2.69
CA ARG A 207 13.12 -31.16 3.76
C ARG A 207 14.20 -30.22 3.23
N VAL A 208 15.04 -30.69 2.31
CA VAL A 208 16.07 -29.85 1.66
C VAL A 208 15.45 -28.67 0.92
N TYR A 209 14.36 -28.89 0.15
CA TYR A 209 13.66 -27.79 -0.52
C TYR A 209 13.04 -26.77 0.46
N ILE A 210 12.44 -27.25 1.55
CA ILE A 210 11.86 -26.36 2.59
C ILE A 210 12.96 -25.54 3.29
N GLU A 211 14.10 -26.15 3.61
CA GLU A 211 15.22 -25.46 4.25
C GLU A 211 15.86 -24.41 3.33
N ALA A 212 16.06 -24.76 2.05
CA ALA A 212 16.55 -23.82 1.05
C ALA A 212 15.60 -22.63 0.87
N ALA A 213 14.29 -22.88 0.76
CA ALA A 213 13.29 -21.84 0.67
C ALA A 213 13.28 -20.96 1.93
N ARG A 214 13.31 -21.56 3.12
CA ARG A 214 13.37 -20.84 4.41
C ARG A 214 14.59 -19.93 4.49
N HIS A 215 15.76 -20.41 4.08
CA HIS A 215 16.99 -19.63 4.09
C HIS A 215 16.91 -18.45 3.10
N LYS A 216 16.49 -18.70 1.86
CA LYS A 216 16.30 -17.63 0.85
C LYS A 216 15.31 -16.57 1.31
N LEU A 217 14.24 -16.99 1.97
CA LEU A 217 13.22 -16.10 2.54
C LEU A 217 13.64 -15.45 3.85
N GLY A 218 14.83 -15.72 4.39
CA GLY A 218 15.26 -15.20 5.70
C GLY A 218 14.28 -15.52 6.82
N ALA A 219 13.60 -16.68 6.75
CA ALA A 219 12.53 -17.04 7.66
C ALA A 219 13.04 -17.87 8.85
N MET A 220 12.48 -17.63 10.04
CA MET A 220 12.90 -18.32 11.26
C MET A 220 12.43 -19.78 11.32
N ASN A 221 11.26 -20.07 10.75
CA ASN A 221 10.66 -21.39 10.72
C ASN A 221 9.82 -21.57 9.44
N THR A 222 9.30 -22.78 9.21
CA THR A 222 8.52 -23.08 7.99
C THR A 222 7.24 -22.25 7.90
N THR A 223 6.55 -22.01 9.01
CA THR A 223 5.34 -21.18 9.03
C THR A 223 5.64 -19.73 8.64
N HIS A 224 6.73 -19.17 9.16
CA HIS A 224 7.23 -17.85 8.77
C HIS A 224 7.65 -17.84 7.29
N ALA A 225 8.25 -18.93 6.77
CA ALA A 225 8.59 -19.04 5.35
C ALA A 225 7.33 -19.04 4.48
N VAL A 226 6.29 -19.79 4.85
CA VAL A 226 4.98 -19.77 4.17
C VAL A 226 4.38 -18.36 4.18
N ALA A 227 4.35 -17.70 5.34
CA ALA A 227 3.81 -16.35 5.47
C ALA A 227 4.57 -15.34 4.59
N ARG A 228 5.91 -15.39 4.56
CA ARG A 228 6.71 -14.51 3.68
C ARG A 228 6.51 -14.84 2.21
N ALA A 229 6.44 -16.12 1.84
CA ALA A 229 6.26 -16.53 0.45
C ALA A 229 4.89 -16.08 -0.11
N LEU A 230 3.83 -16.15 0.70
CA LEU A 230 2.51 -15.61 0.37
C LEU A 230 2.55 -14.07 0.26
N SER A 231 3.09 -13.39 1.29
CA SER A 231 3.17 -11.93 1.31
C SER A 231 4.01 -11.35 0.17
N LEU A 232 5.04 -12.06 -0.30
CA LEU A 232 5.87 -11.62 -1.43
C LEU A 232 5.29 -12.02 -2.79
N GLY A 233 4.16 -12.72 -2.85
CA GLY A 233 3.56 -13.20 -4.10
C GLY A 233 4.35 -14.31 -4.79
N LEU A 234 5.21 -15.03 -4.05
CA LEU A 234 6.05 -16.11 -4.59
C LEU A 234 5.30 -17.44 -4.71
N ILE A 235 4.20 -17.59 -3.98
CA ILE A 235 3.29 -18.73 -4.06
C ILE A 235 1.83 -18.25 -4.02
N ILE A 236 0.95 -19.07 -4.57
CA ILE A 236 -0.51 -18.90 -4.50
C ILE A 236 -1.07 -20.23 -4.02
N VAL A 237 -2.02 -20.19 -3.08
CA VAL A 237 -2.53 -21.36 -2.34
C VAL A 237 -4.02 -21.50 -2.52
#